data_AF-A0A7S2MC83-F1
#
_entry.id   AF-A0A7S2MC83-F1
#
_cell.length_a   1.000
_cell.length_b   1.000
_cell.length_c   1.000
_cell.angle_alpha   90.00
_cell.angle_beta   90.00
_cell.angle_gamma   90.00
#
_symmetry.space_group_name_H-M   'P 1'
#
loop_
_entity.id
_entity.type
_entity.pdbx_description
1 polymer ?
#
loop_
_entity_poly.entity_id
_entity_poly.type
_entity_poly.pdbx_seq_one_letter_code
_entity_poly.pdbx_strand_id
1 'polypeptide(L)'
;MRTALSLTQSQHVKLHDSASGKRWVQRGPALLVPEPTWEVDGGVRTAISLSSMQYVRLIDQASGAIRVEKGEQMVFLTATESILNDEGVLTAINLKVFQYVKILDNATGNIRVVKGVATVFLGPTEDTLGKGKVDAVEIDTDTAVSVRSKRTGELRLVTAEIMTEGGAKSALFFPKPEENIVEVQKLIKLADYEAMIMVNASGQMTFYYGDDEKRGERPRAFFVPPHHSIHTLCWSRGRRREKRNLNIDRLDCRPQFMSFEFNTRTSDNGKAGATCT
;
A
#
# COMPACT_ATOMS: atom_id res chain seq x y z
N MET A 1 1.26 -57.33 23.03
CA MET A 1 2.01 -57.00 21.80
C MET A 1 1.57 -55.63 21.34
N ARG A 2 2.51 -54.70 21.08
CA ARG A 2 2.18 -53.44 20.41
C ARG A 2 2.08 -53.70 18.91
N THR A 3 1.06 -53.14 18.27
CA THR A 3 0.79 -53.31 16.84
C THR A 3 1.87 -52.64 16.00
N ALA A 4 2.36 -53.31 14.97
CA ALA A 4 3.28 -52.72 14.01
C ALA A 4 2.59 -51.61 13.20
N LEU A 5 3.28 -50.49 12.98
CA LEU A 5 2.79 -49.36 12.18
C LEU A 5 3.46 -49.40 10.81
N SER A 6 2.66 -49.54 9.76
CA SER A 6 3.13 -49.41 8.38
C SER A 6 3.03 -47.94 7.95
N LEU A 7 4.16 -47.34 7.60
CA LEU A 7 4.26 -45.96 7.13
C LEU A 7 4.52 -45.97 5.62
N THR A 8 3.67 -45.27 4.87
CA THR A 8 3.90 -44.99 3.44
C THR A 8 4.92 -43.87 3.23
N GLN A 9 5.34 -43.62 1.98
CA GLN A 9 6.36 -42.62 1.64
C GLN A 9 5.98 -41.18 2.03
N SER A 10 4.69 -40.86 2.14
CA SER A 10 4.19 -39.56 2.56
C SER A 10 3.78 -39.51 4.04
N GLN A 11 4.03 -40.57 4.80
CA GLN A 11 3.63 -40.66 6.20
C GLN A 11 4.84 -40.62 7.14
N HIS A 12 4.58 -40.13 8.35
CA HIS A 12 5.53 -40.13 9.44
C HIS A 12 4.81 -40.31 10.77
N VAL A 13 5.59 -40.61 11.80
CA VAL A 13 5.11 -40.70 13.18
C VAL A 13 6.11 -40.04 14.11
N LYS A 14 5.59 -39.31 15.10
CA LYS A 14 6.39 -38.73 16.19
C LYS A 14 6.51 -39.76 17.31
N LEU A 15 7.72 -39.95 17.79
CA LEU A 15 8.04 -40.95 18.81
C LEU A 15 8.73 -40.29 20.01
N HIS A 16 8.42 -40.82 21.19
CA HIS A 16 9.02 -40.44 22.46
C HIS A 16 9.41 -41.70 23.22
N ASP A 17 10.66 -41.83 23.62
CA ASP A 17 11.10 -42.91 24.50
C ASP A 17 10.98 -42.45 25.96
N SER A 18 10.05 -43.06 26.72
CA SER A 18 9.79 -42.70 28.11
C SER A 18 10.94 -43.05 29.06
N ALA A 19 11.87 -43.94 28.65
CA ALA A 19 13.04 -44.29 29.46
C ALA A 19 14.18 -43.28 29.33
N SER A 20 14.46 -42.80 28.11
CA SER A 20 15.56 -41.85 27.85
C SER A 20 15.11 -40.39 27.72
N GLY A 21 13.80 -40.14 27.56
CA GLY A 21 13.24 -38.82 27.24
C GLY A 21 13.49 -38.38 25.79
N LYS A 22 14.12 -39.22 24.96
CA LYS A 22 14.47 -38.89 23.57
C LYS A 22 13.21 -38.78 22.71
N ARG A 23 13.17 -37.76 21.84
CA ARG A 23 12.09 -37.56 20.86
C ARG A 23 12.64 -37.54 19.44
N TRP A 24 11.96 -38.19 18.50
CA TRP A 24 12.35 -38.21 17.09
C TRP A 24 11.15 -38.45 16.17
N VAL A 25 11.39 -38.42 14.86
CA VAL A 25 10.39 -38.68 13.84
C VAL A 25 10.85 -39.84 12.97
N GLN A 26 9.98 -40.85 12.83
CA GLN A 26 10.17 -41.91 11.87
C GLN A 26 9.40 -41.57 10.59
N ARG A 27 10.13 -41.38 9.48
CA ARG A 27 9.55 -41.16 8.14
C ARG A 27 9.37 -42.49 7.43
N GLY A 28 8.34 -42.61 6.60
CA GLY A 28 8.18 -43.73 5.70
C GLY A 28 8.99 -43.56 4.40
N PRO A 29 9.02 -44.58 3.53
CA PRO A 29 8.37 -45.88 3.72
C PRO A 29 9.08 -46.73 4.78
N ALA A 30 8.35 -47.22 5.78
CA ALA A 30 8.94 -48.01 6.88
C ALA A 30 7.88 -48.85 7.60
N LEU A 31 8.27 -50.05 8.05
CA LEU A 31 7.48 -50.84 9.01
C LEU A 31 8.07 -50.63 10.40
N LEU A 32 7.41 -49.82 11.22
CA LEU A 32 7.85 -49.50 12.57
C LEU A 32 7.23 -50.45 13.59
N VAL A 33 8.07 -51.10 14.39
CA VAL A 33 7.65 -51.86 15.57
C VAL A 33 8.17 -51.13 16.81
N PRO A 34 7.31 -50.41 17.56
CA PRO A 34 7.76 -49.64 18.72
C PRO A 34 8.32 -50.54 19.83
N GLU A 35 9.46 -50.16 20.40
CA GLU A 35 10.01 -50.80 21.60
C GLU A 35 9.08 -50.57 22.82
N PRO A 36 9.25 -51.34 23.92
CA PRO A 36 8.37 -51.26 25.09
C PRO A 36 8.27 -49.86 25.72
N THR A 37 9.32 -49.06 25.63
CA THR A 37 9.38 -47.71 26.21
C THR A 37 9.02 -46.62 25.20
N TRP A 38 8.84 -46.96 23.93
CA TRP A 38 8.54 -45.99 22.87
C TRP A 38 7.05 -45.72 22.76
N GLU A 39 6.66 -44.46 22.88
CA GLU A 39 5.30 -43.98 22.75
C GLU A 39 5.12 -43.23 21.43
N VAL A 40 3.97 -43.45 20.80
CA VAL A 40 3.58 -42.81 19.54
C VAL A 40 2.73 -41.59 19.84
N ASP A 41 3.22 -40.41 19.45
CA ASP A 41 2.55 -39.15 19.73
C ASP A 41 1.59 -38.73 18.59
N GLY A 42 0.29 -38.89 18.85
CA GLY A 42 -0.78 -38.48 17.94
C GLY A 42 -0.88 -39.31 16.64
N GLY A 43 -0.38 -40.54 16.65
CA GLY A 43 -0.57 -41.52 15.56
C GLY A 43 0.23 -41.25 14.29
N VAL A 44 -0.11 -42.00 13.22
CA VAL A 44 0.48 -41.82 11.89
C VAL A 44 -0.07 -40.54 11.26
N ARG A 45 0.82 -39.67 10.78
CA ARG A 45 0.49 -38.38 10.16
C ARG A 45 1.00 -38.30 8.74
N THR A 46 0.24 -37.63 7.88
CA THR A 46 0.69 -37.31 6.52
C THR A 46 1.62 -36.09 6.55
N ALA A 47 2.69 -36.13 5.77
CA ALA A 47 3.58 -35.00 5.54
C ALA A 47 2.86 -33.89 4.76
N ILE A 48 3.26 -32.65 4.98
CA ILE A 48 2.67 -31.48 4.33
C ILE A 48 3.19 -31.43 2.89
N SER A 49 2.31 -31.56 1.92
CA SER A 49 2.66 -31.41 0.51
C SER A 49 2.55 -29.95 0.10
N LEU A 50 3.65 -29.35 -0.35
CA LEU A 50 3.70 -28.00 -0.86
C LEU A 50 3.83 -28.03 -2.39
N SER A 51 3.10 -27.15 -3.07
CA SER A 51 3.35 -26.82 -4.48
C SER A 51 4.40 -25.71 -4.63
N SER A 52 4.83 -25.45 -5.86
CA SER A 52 5.88 -24.46 -6.20
C SER A 52 5.61 -23.04 -5.69
N MET A 53 4.36 -22.66 -5.46
CA MET A 53 3.95 -21.35 -4.96
C MET A 53 3.43 -21.39 -3.52
N GLN A 54 3.66 -22.47 -2.79
CA GLN A 54 3.20 -22.62 -1.42
C GLN A 54 4.37 -22.65 -0.44
N TYR A 55 4.06 -22.31 0.81
CA TYR A 55 4.98 -22.41 1.92
C TYR A 55 4.23 -22.71 3.21
N VAL A 56 4.96 -23.15 4.23
CA VAL A 56 4.44 -23.33 5.59
C VAL A 56 5.44 -22.77 6.58
N ARG A 57 4.92 -22.15 7.64
CA ARG A 57 5.72 -21.71 8.80
C ARG A 57 5.56 -22.72 9.92
N LEU A 58 6.68 -23.21 10.41
CA LEU A 58 6.74 -24.22 11.46
C LEU A 58 7.40 -23.61 12.68
N ILE A 59 6.82 -23.84 13.86
CA ILE A 59 7.40 -23.45 15.14
C ILE A 59 7.83 -24.67 15.91
N ASP A 60 9.08 -24.66 16.37
CA ASP A 60 9.57 -25.62 17.34
C ASP A 60 9.07 -25.25 18.73
N GLN A 61 8.22 -26.08 19.33
CA GLN A 61 7.63 -25.82 20.65
C GLN A 61 8.65 -25.87 21.78
N ALA A 62 9.83 -26.47 21.58
CA ALA A 62 10.87 -26.53 22.60
C ALA A 62 11.76 -25.28 22.60
N SER A 63 12.15 -24.79 21.42
CA SER A 63 13.07 -23.66 21.28
C SER A 63 12.38 -22.33 20.98
N GLY A 64 11.14 -22.35 20.49
CA GLY A 64 10.45 -21.20 19.93
C GLY A 64 10.96 -20.77 18.56
N ALA A 65 11.93 -21.50 17.97
CA ALA A 65 12.47 -21.17 16.66
C ALA A 65 11.43 -21.41 15.56
N ILE A 66 11.32 -20.47 14.63
CA ILE A 66 10.40 -20.56 13.49
C ILE A 66 11.22 -20.81 12.22
N ARG A 67 10.90 -21.89 11.49
CA ARG A 67 11.45 -22.16 10.15
C ARG A 67 10.37 -22.04 9.08
N VAL A 68 10.78 -21.68 7.87
CA VAL A 68 9.88 -21.57 6.72
C VAL A 68 10.31 -22.56 5.66
N GLU A 69 9.38 -23.44 5.29
CA GLU A 69 9.56 -24.39 4.19
C GLU A 69 8.75 -23.90 2.99
N LYS A 70 9.39 -23.75 1.83
CA LYS A 70 8.81 -23.10 0.65
C LYS A 70 9.08 -23.89 -0.63
N GLY A 71 8.22 -23.73 -1.63
CA GLY A 71 8.35 -24.37 -2.93
C GLY A 71 7.89 -25.82 -2.93
N GLU A 72 8.02 -26.48 -4.08
CA GLU A 72 7.51 -27.83 -4.29
C GLU A 72 8.32 -28.86 -3.50
N GLN A 73 7.75 -29.39 -2.42
CA GLN A 73 8.38 -30.40 -1.59
C GLN A 73 7.39 -31.05 -0.60
N MET A 74 7.79 -32.22 -0.07
CA MET A 74 7.13 -32.87 1.05
C MET A 74 7.80 -32.49 2.38
N VAL A 75 7.10 -31.76 3.22
CA VAL A 75 7.60 -31.27 4.50
C VAL A 75 7.19 -32.20 5.63
N PHE A 76 8.19 -32.72 6.32
CA PHE A 76 8.03 -33.54 7.53
C PHE A 76 8.37 -32.69 8.76
N LEU A 77 7.40 -32.62 9.69
CA LEU A 77 7.59 -31.98 10.98
C LEU A 77 8.65 -32.73 11.78
N THR A 78 9.47 -32.02 12.56
CA THR A 78 10.29 -32.63 13.61
C THR A 78 9.43 -32.98 14.83
N ALA A 79 10.01 -33.66 15.82
CA ALA A 79 9.25 -34.17 16.95
C ALA A 79 8.56 -33.04 17.75
N THR A 80 9.21 -31.90 17.89
CA THR A 80 8.73 -30.75 18.66
C THR A 80 8.04 -29.69 17.81
N GLU A 81 7.97 -29.85 16.49
CA GLU A 81 7.40 -28.85 15.60
C GLU A 81 5.88 -28.95 15.45
N SER A 82 5.23 -27.80 15.33
CA SER A 82 3.85 -27.63 14.87
C SER A 82 3.75 -26.54 13.82
N ILE A 83 2.61 -26.46 13.13
CA ILE A 83 2.33 -25.33 12.23
C ILE A 83 2.18 -24.07 13.09
N LEU A 84 2.81 -22.97 12.67
CA LEU A 84 2.73 -21.69 13.37
C LEU A 84 1.29 -21.16 13.34
N ASN A 85 0.74 -20.85 14.52
CA ASN A 85 -0.59 -20.22 14.69
C ASN A 85 -1.74 -20.89 13.91
N ASP A 86 -1.65 -22.19 13.64
CA ASP A 86 -2.60 -22.96 12.83
C ASP A 86 -2.90 -22.35 11.43
N GLU A 87 -1.94 -21.58 10.88
CA GLU A 87 -2.08 -20.88 9.58
C GLU A 87 -2.24 -21.83 8.38
N GLY A 88 -1.89 -23.10 8.55
CA GLY A 88 -1.89 -24.10 7.49
C GLY A 88 -0.85 -23.82 6.40
N VAL A 89 -1.17 -24.24 5.17
CA VAL A 89 -0.33 -23.99 3.98
C VAL A 89 -0.67 -22.62 3.40
N LEU A 90 0.32 -21.76 3.30
CA LEU A 90 0.23 -20.40 2.80
C LEU A 90 0.64 -20.34 1.32
N THR A 91 0.18 -19.30 0.63
CA THR A 91 0.50 -19.06 -0.79
C THR A 91 1.43 -17.87 -0.94
N ALA A 92 2.47 -18.02 -1.76
CA ALA A 92 3.43 -16.97 -2.08
C ALA A 92 2.76 -15.79 -2.81
N ILE A 93 3.27 -14.60 -2.57
CA ILE A 93 2.79 -13.37 -3.20
C ILE A 93 3.46 -13.26 -4.57
N ASN A 94 2.67 -13.41 -5.64
CA ASN A 94 3.15 -13.21 -7.00
C ASN A 94 2.91 -11.76 -7.44
N LEU A 95 4.00 -11.07 -7.77
CA LEU A 95 4.02 -9.69 -8.23
C LEU A 95 4.21 -9.63 -9.74
N LYS A 96 3.45 -8.74 -10.39
CA LYS A 96 3.68 -8.34 -11.78
C LYS A 96 4.71 -7.21 -11.87
N VAL A 97 5.14 -6.88 -13.09
CA VAL A 97 6.15 -5.83 -13.37
C VAL A 97 5.81 -4.46 -12.75
N PHE A 98 4.52 -4.14 -12.66
CA PHE A 98 4.01 -2.89 -12.09
C PHE A 98 3.51 -3.04 -10.66
N GLN A 99 3.84 -4.12 -9.95
CA GLN A 99 3.36 -4.36 -8.60
C GLN A 99 4.49 -4.35 -7.58
N TYR A 100 4.12 -4.04 -6.35
CA TYR A 100 4.99 -4.16 -5.19
C TYR A 100 4.24 -4.62 -3.96
N VAL A 101 4.97 -5.13 -2.97
CA VAL A 101 4.46 -5.41 -1.64
C VAL A 101 5.44 -4.87 -0.60
N LYS A 102 4.89 -4.29 0.46
CA LYS A 102 5.66 -3.93 1.65
C LYS A 102 5.56 -5.06 2.67
N ILE A 103 6.69 -5.48 3.18
CA ILE A 103 6.80 -6.57 4.14
C ILE A 103 7.45 -6.00 5.40
N LEU A 104 6.80 -6.24 6.54
CA LEU A 104 7.28 -5.89 7.86
C LEU A 104 7.77 -7.17 8.54
N ASP A 105 9.01 -7.18 8.99
CA ASP A 105 9.48 -8.16 9.95
C ASP A 105 9.06 -7.72 11.36
N ASN A 106 8.15 -8.46 11.99
CA ASN A 106 7.62 -8.13 13.32
C ASN A 106 8.64 -8.32 14.44
N ALA A 107 9.72 -9.08 14.23
CA ALA A 107 10.77 -9.26 15.25
C ALA A 107 11.76 -8.10 15.25
N THR A 108 12.14 -7.61 14.07
CA THR A 108 13.15 -6.55 13.95
C THR A 108 12.56 -5.16 13.72
N GLY A 109 11.28 -5.07 13.32
CA GLY A 109 10.64 -3.84 12.86
C GLY A 109 11.08 -3.40 11.47
N ASN A 110 11.95 -4.16 10.80
CA ASN A 110 12.47 -3.80 9.48
C ASN A 110 11.39 -3.93 8.41
N ILE A 111 11.28 -2.89 7.58
CA ILE A 111 10.40 -2.91 6.41
C ILE A 111 11.25 -3.11 5.17
N ARG A 112 10.85 -4.07 4.31
CA ARG A 112 11.39 -4.21 2.95
C ARG A 112 10.30 -4.05 1.92
N VAL A 113 10.67 -3.57 0.75
CA VAL A 113 9.76 -3.44 -0.40
C VAL A 113 10.26 -4.35 -1.50
N VAL A 114 9.41 -5.28 -1.93
CA VAL A 114 9.67 -6.11 -3.10
C VAL A 114 8.84 -5.56 -4.24
N LYS A 115 9.46 -5.31 -5.39
CA LYS A 115 8.84 -4.67 -6.56
C LYS A 115 9.15 -5.44 -7.84
N GLY A 116 8.30 -5.27 -8.85
CA GLY A 116 8.46 -5.91 -10.15
C GLY A 116 8.11 -7.40 -10.13
N VAL A 117 8.46 -8.10 -11.22
CA VAL A 117 8.15 -9.53 -11.37
C VAL A 117 8.91 -10.35 -10.32
N ALA A 118 8.21 -10.83 -9.31
CA ALA A 118 8.81 -11.61 -8.23
C ALA A 118 7.78 -12.52 -7.54
N THR A 119 8.23 -13.68 -7.10
CA THR A 119 7.48 -14.57 -6.20
C THR A 119 8.04 -14.41 -4.79
N VAL A 120 7.23 -13.91 -3.88
CA VAL A 120 7.66 -13.55 -2.52
C VAL A 120 7.06 -14.51 -1.51
N PHE A 121 7.95 -15.18 -0.78
CA PHE A 121 7.61 -15.99 0.38
C PHE A 121 7.91 -15.18 1.64
N LEU A 122 6.96 -15.13 2.57
CA LEU A 122 7.17 -14.45 3.85
C LEU A 122 8.10 -15.28 4.73
N GLY A 123 9.04 -14.59 5.37
CA GLY A 123 9.93 -15.14 6.38
C GLY A 123 9.23 -15.52 7.70
N PRO A 124 10.01 -15.99 8.67
CA PRO A 124 9.50 -16.53 9.95
C PRO A 124 8.59 -15.56 10.69
N THR A 125 8.96 -14.28 10.74
CA THR A 125 8.31 -13.22 11.50
C THR A 125 7.78 -12.11 10.60
N GLU A 126 7.76 -12.35 9.28
CA GLU A 126 7.33 -11.37 8.29
C GLU A 126 5.81 -11.40 8.08
N ASP A 127 5.24 -10.22 7.87
CA ASP A 127 3.85 -10.03 7.45
C ASP A 127 3.75 -8.94 6.38
N THR A 128 2.68 -8.98 5.59
CA THR A 128 2.39 -7.92 4.61
C THR A 128 1.88 -6.67 5.31
N LEU A 129 2.43 -5.52 4.93
CA LEU A 129 2.03 -4.24 5.48
C LEU A 129 0.92 -3.61 4.61
N GLY A 130 -0.23 -3.31 5.21
CA GLY A 130 -1.35 -2.63 4.54
C GLY A 130 -2.23 -3.60 3.75
N LYS A 131 -2.52 -3.30 2.48
CA LYS A 131 -3.46 -4.08 1.65
C LYS A 131 -2.80 -5.25 0.89
N GLY A 132 -1.60 -5.67 1.28
CA GLY A 132 -0.83 -6.69 0.56
C GLY A 132 -0.17 -6.14 -0.71
N LYS A 133 -0.37 -6.80 -1.86
CA LYS A 133 0.19 -6.35 -3.14
C LYS A 133 -0.55 -5.09 -3.65
N VAL A 134 0.22 -4.12 -4.15
CA VAL A 134 -0.27 -2.82 -4.60
C VAL A 134 0.36 -2.51 -5.96
N ASP A 135 -0.40 -1.84 -6.83
CA ASP A 135 0.10 -1.36 -8.12
C ASP A 135 0.97 -0.11 -7.91
N ALA A 136 2.09 -0.05 -8.64
CA ALA A 136 2.96 1.10 -8.73
C ALA A 136 2.26 2.25 -9.44
N VAL A 137 2.70 3.48 -9.14
CA VAL A 137 2.16 4.66 -9.81
C VAL A 137 3.03 4.95 -11.03
N GLU A 138 2.42 4.99 -12.22
CA GLU A 138 3.09 5.50 -13.40
C GLU A 138 3.26 7.01 -13.27
N ILE A 139 4.51 7.45 -13.28
CA ILE A 139 4.90 8.85 -13.28
C ILE A 139 5.30 9.20 -14.71
N ASP A 140 4.71 10.25 -15.25
CA ASP A 140 4.95 10.77 -16.59
C ASP A 140 5.00 12.31 -16.54
N THR A 141 4.90 12.97 -17.70
CA THR A 141 4.89 14.44 -17.76
C THR A 141 3.66 15.06 -17.11
N ASP A 142 2.55 14.31 -16.98
CA ASP A 142 1.26 14.79 -16.49
C ASP A 142 0.87 14.22 -15.11
N THR A 143 1.70 13.35 -14.52
CA THR A 143 1.43 12.61 -13.29
C THR A 143 2.63 12.66 -12.36
N ALA A 144 2.42 13.12 -11.13
CA ALA A 144 3.43 13.17 -10.08
C ALA A 144 2.90 12.52 -8.79
N VAL A 145 3.80 12.20 -7.87
CA VAL A 145 3.44 11.56 -6.60
C VAL A 145 4.00 12.34 -5.43
N SER A 146 3.12 12.72 -4.51
CA SER A 146 3.50 13.31 -3.22
C SER A 146 3.79 12.20 -2.22
N VAL A 147 5.02 12.16 -1.71
CA VAL A 147 5.53 11.10 -0.86
C VAL A 147 5.99 11.67 0.47
N ARG A 148 5.55 11.07 1.57
CA ARG A 148 5.96 11.42 2.93
C ARG A 148 6.89 10.37 3.51
N SER A 149 8.03 10.80 4.04
CA SER A 149 8.91 9.98 4.85
C SER A 149 8.29 9.74 6.23
N LYS A 150 8.15 8.48 6.64
CA LYS A 150 7.70 8.10 7.99
C LYS A 150 8.73 8.45 9.05
N ARG A 151 10.02 8.44 8.71
CA ARG A 151 11.12 8.68 9.66
C ARG A 151 11.29 10.16 9.95
N THR A 152 11.25 11.01 8.92
CA THR A 152 11.52 12.46 9.05
C THR A 152 10.25 13.30 9.03
N GLY A 153 9.13 12.76 8.58
CA GLY A 153 7.90 13.52 8.32
C GLY A 153 7.97 14.39 7.05
N GLU A 154 9.12 14.44 6.38
CA GLU A 154 9.36 15.24 5.20
C GLU A 154 8.43 14.84 4.05
N LEU A 155 7.82 15.84 3.42
CA LEU A 155 6.98 15.68 2.25
C LEU A 155 7.78 16.12 1.01
N ARG A 156 7.83 15.28 -0.01
CA ARG A 156 8.47 15.60 -1.29
C ARG A 156 7.56 15.24 -2.46
N LEU A 157 7.70 15.98 -3.55
CA LEU A 157 7.02 15.69 -4.81
C LEU A 157 7.98 14.91 -5.71
N VAL A 158 7.48 13.84 -6.31
CA VAL A 158 8.22 13.00 -7.25
C VAL A 158 7.63 13.20 -8.64
N THR A 159 8.43 13.75 -9.55
CA THR A 159 8.08 13.99 -10.96
C THR A 159 8.91 13.08 -11.87
N ALA A 160 8.56 13.00 -13.16
CA ALA A 160 9.30 12.19 -14.13
C ALA A 160 10.78 12.59 -14.18
N GLU A 161 11.08 13.90 -14.17
CA GLU A 161 12.44 14.44 -14.21
C GLU A 161 13.32 13.98 -13.04
N ILE A 162 12.75 13.87 -11.84
CA ILE A 162 13.48 13.40 -10.65
C ILE A 162 13.74 11.89 -10.72
N MET A 163 12.84 11.14 -11.35
CA MET A 163 12.90 9.68 -11.39
C MET A 163 13.84 9.15 -12.47
N THR A 164 14.07 9.92 -13.53
CA THR A 164 14.82 9.47 -14.70
C THR A 164 16.11 10.26 -14.83
N GLU A 165 17.15 9.80 -14.14
CA GLU A 165 18.53 10.18 -14.46
C GLU A 165 18.82 9.70 -15.90
N GLY A 166 18.61 10.55 -16.90
CA GLY A 166 18.84 10.23 -18.32
C GLY A 166 17.68 10.45 -19.30
N GLY A 167 16.61 11.16 -18.92
CA GLY A 167 15.65 11.71 -19.90
C GLY A 167 14.53 10.76 -20.36
N ALA A 168 14.27 9.66 -19.64
CA ALA A 168 13.07 8.85 -19.88
C ALA A 168 11.81 9.63 -19.45
N LYS A 169 10.79 9.67 -20.31
CA LYS A 169 9.57 10.49 -20.13
C LYS A 169 8.53 9.88 -19.19
N SER A 170 8.66 8.59 -18.88
CA SER A 170 7.80 7.90 -17.91
C SER A 170 8.56 6.82 -17.16
N ALA A 171 8.14 6.56 -15.92
CA ALA A 171 8.70 5.53 -15.06
C ALA A 171 7.67 5.05 -14.04
N LEU A 172 7.81 3.80 -13.58
CA LEU A 172 7.00 3.27 -12.49
C LEU A 172 7.61 3.68 -11.14
N PHE A 173 6.83 4.37 -10.32
CA PHE A 173 7.21 4.74 -8.96
C PHE A 173 6.82 3.66 -7.95
N PHE A 174 7.83 3.27 -7.18
CA PHE A 174 7.69 2.36 -6.05
C PHE A 174 8.19 3.08 -4.79
N PRO A 175 7.37 3.19 -3.73
CA PRO A 175 7.81 3.85 -2.50
C PRO A 175 8.89 3.03 -1.80
N LYS A 176 9.88 3.70 -1.19
CA LYS A 176 10.86 3.09 -0.29
C LYS A 176 10.18 2.51 0.97
N PRO A 177 10.88 1.67 1.76
CA PRO A 177 10.33 1.10 3.01
C PRO A 177 9.61 2.11 3.91
N GLU A 178 10.30 3.21 4.20
CA GLU A 178 9.83 4.28 5.09
C GLU A 178 8.95 5.33 4.40
N GLU A 179 8.65 5.19 3.10
CA GLU A 179 7.90 6.19 2.35
C GLU A 179 6.42 5.83 2.24
N ASN A 180 5.54 6.81 2.43
CA ASN A 180 4.11 6.66 2.17
C ASN A 180 3.71 7.58 1.02
N ILE A 181 2.97 7.03 0.05
CA ILE A 181 2.28 7.83 -0.97
C ILE A 181 1.12 8.54 -0.26
N VAL A 182 1.14 9.87 -0.30
CA VAL A 182 0.08 10.72 0.26
C VAL A 182 -0.97 10.98 -0.80
N GLU A 183 -0.52 11.32 -2.00
CA GLU A 183 -1.40 11.73 -3.10
C GLU A 183 -0.71 11.47 -4.45
N VAL A 184 -1.50 11.08 -5.45
CA VAL A 184 -1.11 11.08 -6.85
C VAL A 184 -1.71 12.32 -7.50
N GLN A 185 -0.84 13.22 -7.98
CA GLN A 185 -1.24 14.51 -8.54
C GLN A 185 -1.26 14.45 -10.07
N LYS A 186 -2.24 15.12 -10.65
CA LYS A 186 -2.27 15.42 -12.10
C LYS A 186 -1.75 16.83 -12.35
N LEU A 187 -1.04 17.00 -13.46
CA LEU A 187 -0.48 18.28 -13.86
C LEU A 187 -1.62 19.29 -14.08
N ILE A 188 -1.57 20.39 -13.35
CA ILE A 188 -2.53 21.48 -13.51
C ILE A 188 -2.09 22.27 -14.73
N LYS A 189 -2.93 22.33 -15.76
CA LYS A 189 -2.74 23.16 -16.96
C LYS A 189 -3.78 24.27 -16.93
N LEU A 190 -3.32 25.53 -16.98
CA LEU A 190 -4.18 26.71 -17.05
C LEU A 190 -4.41 27.12 -18.50
N ALA A 191 -5.67 27.38 -18.88
CA ALA A 191 -5.98 28.08 -20.12
C ALA A 191 -5.60 29.57 -20.02
N ASP A 192 -5.49 30.29 -21.14
CA ASP A 192 -5.01 31.68 -21.15
C ASP A 192 -5.82 32.61 -20.24
N TYR A 193 -7.11 32.33 -20.11
CA TYR A 193 -8.01 33.09 -19.25
C TYR A 193 -8.16 32.51 -17.83
N GLU A 194 -7.44 31.47 -17.46
CA GLU A 194 -7.54 30.87 -16.12
C GLU A 194 -6.46 31.41 -15.18
N ALA A 195 -6.82 31.53 -13.91
CA ALA A 195 -5.89 31.77 -12.82
C ALA A 195 -6.16 30.84 -11.64
N MET A 196 -5.12 30.51 -10.89
CA MET A 196 -5.21 29.74 -9.64
C MET A 196 -4.39 30.40 -8.55
N ILE A 197 -4.86 30.25 -7.32
CA ILE A 197 -4.18 30.79 -6.14
C ILE A 197 -3.58 29.60 -5.39
N MET A 198 -2.27 29.65 -5.15
CA MET A 198 -1.55 28.65 -4.38
C MET A 198 -1.13 29.27 -3.05
N VAL A 199 -1.35 28.57 -1.95
CA VAL A 199 -0.94 28.99 -0.62
C VAL A 199 0.18 28.10 -0.15
N ASN A 200 1.28 28.69 0.33
CA ASN A 200 2.35 27.93 0.96
C ASN A 200 2.09 27.69 2.46
N ALA A 201 2.95 26.94 3.14
CA ALA A 201 2.81 26.65 4.57
C ALA A 201 2.78 27.88 5.49
N SER A 202 3.36 29.01 5.07
CA SER A 202 3.34 30.26 5.83
C SER A 202 2.05 31.09 5.62
N GLY A 203 1.15 30.63 4.75
CA GLY A 203 -0.06 31.36 4.36
C GLY A 203 0.15 32.38 3.25
N GLN A 204 1.36 32.48 2.69
CA GLN A 204 1.65 33.39 1.58
C GLN A 204 0.97 32.87 0.30
N MET A 205 0.24 33.77 -0.37
CA MET A 205 -0.48 33.47 -1.59
C MET A 205 0.36 33.81 -2.83
N THR A 206 0.40 32.88 -3.77
CA THR A 206 1.05 33.01 -5.07
C THR A 206 0.03 32.76 -6.16
N PHE A 207 -0.07 33.70 -7.10
CA PHE A 207 -1.02 33.64 -8.21
C PHE A 207 -0.37 33.02 -9.45
N TYR A 208 -1.01 32.01 -10.02
CA TYR A 208 -0.63 31.40 -11.29
C TYR A 208 -1.64 31.82 -12.34
N TYR A 209 -1.16 32.31 -13.48
CA TYR A 209 -1.98 32.74 -14.60
C TYR A 209 -1.65 31.88 -15.82
N GLY A 210 -2.65 31.57 -16.65
CA GLY A 210 -2.40 30.98 -17.96
C GLY A 210 -1.94 32.02 -18.98
N ASP A 211 -2.45 33.25 -18.89
CA ASP A 211 -2.07 34.42 -19.70
C ASP A 211 -0.57 34.70 -19.65
N ASP A 212 0.09 34.82 -20.81
CA ASP A 212 1.54 34.94 -20.91
C ASP A 212 2.07 36.25 -20.28
N GLU A 213 1.37 37.37 -20.46
CA GLU A 213 1.80 38.68 -19.94
C GLU A 213 1.74 38.71 -18.40
N LYS A 214 0.64 38.21 -17.81
CA LYS A 214 0.46 38.18 -16.34
C LYS A 214 1.30 37.11 -15.66
N ARG A 215 1.61 36.01 -16.36
CA ARG A 215 2.37 34.90 -15.80
C ARG A 215 3.84 35.23 -15.60
N GLY A 216 4.43 36.01 -16.49
CA GLY A 216 5.88 36.27 -16.51
C GLY A 216 6.67 34.96 -16.63
N GLU A 217 7.66 34.78 -15.77
CA GLU A 217 8.57 33.61 -15.78
C GLU A 217 7.94 32.32 -15.18
N ARG A 218 6.74 32.40 -14.60
CA ARG A 218 6.11 31.24 -13.97
C ARG A 218 5.68 30.20 -15.01
N PRO A 219 5.60 28.92 -14.64
CA PRO A 219 5.12 27.89 -15.55
C PRO A 219 3.59 27.97 -15.72
N ARG A 220 3.12 27.75 -16.96
CA ARG A 220 1.68 27.63 -17.29
C ARG A 220 1.06 26.36 -16.72
N ALA A 221 1.88 25.31 -16.64
CA ALA A 221 1.49 24.02 -16.13
C ALA A 221 2.40 23.61 -14.97
N PHE A 222 1.82 23.15 -13.87
CA PHE A 222 2.56 22.87 -12.65
C PHE A 222 1.89 21.78 -11.81
N PHE A 223 2.69 21.11 -10.98
CA PHE A 223 2.20 20.29 -9.88
C PHE A 223 2.15 21.13 -8.61
N VAL A 224 1.37 20.69 -7.61
CA VAL A 224 1.32 21.39 -6.32
C VAL A 224 2.58 21.01 -5.54
N PRO A 225 3.48 21.97 -5.21
CA PRO A 225 4.69 21.66 -4.48
C PRO A 225 4.42 21.14 -3.07
N PRO A 226 5.42 20.50 -2.42
CA PRO A 226 5.30 20.10 -1.03
C PRO A 226 4.89 21.28 -0.13
N HIS A 227 4.03 21.01 0.85
CA HIS A 227 3.54 22.00 1.81
C HIS A 227 2.78 23.18 1.19
N HIS A 228 2.33 23.05 -0.05
CA HIS A 228 1.42 24.00 -0.69
C HIS A 228 0.04 23.38 -0.86
N SER A 229 -0.97 24.23 -0.98
CA SER A 229 -2.34 23.84 -1.33
C SER A 229 -2.95 24.83 -2.30
N ILE A 230 -3.95 24.37 -3.04
CA ILE A 230 -4.79 25.25 -3.85
C ILE A 230 -5.74 26.00 -2.91
N HIS A 231 -5.81 27.31 -3.06
CA HIS A 231 -6.77 28.14 -2.33
C HIS A 231 -8.15 28.03 -2.98
N THR A 232 -9.08 27.42 -2.28
CA THR A 232 -10.48 27.36 -2.69
C THR A 232 -11.23 28.61 -2.21
N LEU A 233 -11.79 29.35 -3.15
CA LEU A 233 -12.68 30.48 -2.85
C LEU A 233 -14.11 29.97 -2.65
N CYS A 234 -14.79 30.47 -1.61
CA CYS A 234 -16.20 30.14 -1.37
C CYS A 234 -17.10 31.31 -1.76
N TRP A 235 -17.83 31.14 -2.86
CA TRP A 235 -18.69 32.15 -3.46
C TRP A 235 -20.17 31.86 -3.18
N SER A 236 -21.00 32.89 -3.33
CA SER A 236 -22.46 32.76 -3.30
C SER A 236 -22.99 32.26 -4.64
N ARG A 237 -23.97 31.35 -4.61
CA ARG A 237 -24.63 30.78 -5.81
C ARG A 237 -26.11 31.12 -5.92
N GLY A 238 -26.63 31.06 -7.14
CA GLY A 238 -28.02 31.38 -7.48
C GLY A 238 -28.29 32.88 -7.63
N ARG A 239 -29.42 33.24 -8.25
CA ARG A 239 -29.78 34.65 -8.53
C ARG A 239 -29.91 35.50 -7.27
N ARG A 240 -30.50 34.94 -6.22
CA ARG A 240 -30.68 35.61 -4.92
C ARG A 240 -29.50 35.48 -3.96
N ARG A 241 -28.44 34.74 -4.34
CA ARG A 241 -27.19 34.57 -3.57
C ARG A 241 -27.37 34.07 -2.13
N GLU A 242 -28.44 33.31 -1.87
CA GLU A 242 -28.84 32.87 -0.53
C GLU A 242 -27.88 31.85 0.11
N LYS A 243 -27.09 31.12 -0.70
CA LYS A 243 -26.16 30.09 -0.23
C LYS A 243 -24.72 30.43 -0.62
N ARG A 244 -23.81 30.38 0.35
CA ARG A 244 -22.35 30.54 0.18
C ARG A 244 -21.66 29.19 0.29
N ASN A 245 -21.74 28.42 -0.80
CA ASN A 245 -21.17 27.07 -0.86
C ASN A 245 -20.73 26.71 -2.28
N LEU A 246 -20.44 27.71 -3.12
CA LEU A 246 -19.83 27.49 -4.42
C LEU A 246 -18.31 27.56 -4.24
N ASN A 247 -17.65 26.43 -4.33
CA ASN A 247 -16.20 26.34 -4.22
C ASN A 247 -15.58 26.55 -5.60
N ILE A 248 -14.64 27.49 -5.69
CA ILE A 248 -13.94 27.84 -6.93
C ILE A 248 -12.44 27.78 -6.69
N ASP A 249 -11.79 26.85 -7.39
CA ASP A 249 -10.34 26.66 -7.36
C ASP A 249 -9.65 27.31 -8.58
N ARG A 250 -10.36 27.33 -9.72
CA ARG A 250 -9.92 27.94 -10.98
C ARG A 250 -10.77 29.17 -11.29
N LEU A 251 -10.10 30.30 -11.39
CA LEU A 251 -10.71 31.59 -11.72
C LEU A 251 -10.71 31.78 -13.23
N ASP A 252 -11.88 31.95 -13.82
CA ASP A 252 -12.02 32.45 -15.19
C ASP A 252 -11.95 33.98 -15.17
N CYS A 253 -10.92 34.53 -15.80
CA CYS A 253 -10.61 35.95 -15.84
C CYS A 253 -11.26 36.67 -17.04
N ARG A 254 -12.04 35.97 -17.87
CA ARG A 254 -12.84 36.64 -18.91
C ARG A 254 -13.92 37.52 -18.27
N PRO A 255 -14.36 38.58 -18.97
CA PRO A 255 -15.57 39.28 -18.60
C PRO A 255 -16.74 38.29 -18.47
N GLN A 256 -17.29 38.18 -17.27
CA GLN A 256 -18.46 37.37 -17.00
C GLN A 256 -19.58 38.27 -16.48
N PHE A 257 -20.78 38.06 -17.01
CA PHE A 257 -21.98 38.65 -16.45
C PHE A 257 -22.50 37.75 -15.33
N MET A 258 -22.84 38.38 -14.21
CA MET A 258 -23.45 37.69 -13.08
C MET A 258 -24.88 38.18 -12.95
N SER A 259 -25.85 37.27 -13.09
CA SER A 259 -27.24 37.61 -12.81
C SER A 259 -27.48 37.69 -11.30
N PHE A 260 -28.18 38.73 -10.85
CA PHE A 260 -28.59 38.89 -9.45
C PHE A 260 -30.01 39.43 -9.31
N GLU A 261 -30.72 38.92 -8.30
CA GLU A 261 -32.04 39.37 -7.89
C GLU A 261 -31.96 39.97 -6.48
N PHE A 262 -32.52 41.16 -6.31
CA PHE A 262 -32.61 41.82 -5.00
C PHE A 262 -33.94 42.55 -4.85
N ASN A 263 -34.43 42.58 -3.62
CA ASN A 263 -35.61 43.37 -3.28
C ASN A 263 -35.16 44.77 -2.88
N THR A 264 -35.74 45.78 -3.49
CA THR A 264 -35.54 47.18 -3.14
C THR A 264 -36.77 47.72 -2.42
N ARG A 265 -36.55 48.74 -1.60
CA ARG A 265 -37.63 49.54 -1.01
C ARG A 265 -37.46 50.98 -1.45
N THR A 266 -38.49 51.54 -2.05
CA THR A 266 -38.51 52.92 -2.53
C THR A 266 -38.82 53.89 -1.39
N SER A 267 -38.55 55.19 -1.59
CA SER A 267 -38.73 56.23 -0.56
C SER A 267 -40.19 56.41 -0.13
N ASP A 268 -41.14 56.06 -0.99
CA ASP A 268 -42.59 55.99 -0.72
C ASP A 268 -43.03 54.68 -0.05
N ASN A 269 -42.07 53.90 0.46
CA ASN A 269 -42.28 52.66 1.20
C ASN A 269 -42.73 51.45 0.37
N GLY A 270 -42.79 51.56 -0.96
CA GLY A 270 -43.08 50.45 -1.88
C GLY A 270 -41.97 49.39 -1.90
N LYS A 271 -42.34 48.11 -2.14
CA LYS A 271 -41.40 47.00 -2.35
C LYS A 271 -41.34 46.65 -3.83
N ALA A 272 -40.16 46.58 -4.41
CA ALA A 272 -39.94 46.15 -5.79
C ALA A 272 -38.88 45.04 -5.86
N GLY A 273 -39.02 44.13 -6.82
CA GLY A 273 -37.99 43.15 -7.15
C GLY A 273 -37.20 43.62 -8.36
N ALA A 274 -35.88 43.76 -8.23
CA ALA A 274 -34.99 44.11 -9.32
C ALA A 274 -34.19 42.87 -9.75
N THR A 275 -34.12 42.62 -11.06
CA THR A 275 -33.27 41.58 -11.65
C THR A 275 -32.24 42.25 -12.54
N CYS A 276 -30.97 42.01 -12.28
CA CYS A 276 -29.87 42.36 -13.16
C CYS A 276 -29.41 41.09 -13.87
N THR A 277 -29.25 41.17 -15.20
CA THR A 277 -28.83 40.04 -16.06
C THR A 277 -27.54 40.38 -16.77
#